data_AF-A0A920H0X6-F1
#
_entry.id   AF-A0A920H0X6-F1
#
_cell.length_a   1.000
_cell.length_b   1.000
_cell.length_c   1.000
_cell.angle_alpha   90.00
_cell.angle_beta   90.00
_cell.angle_gamma   90.00
#
_symmetry.space_group_name_H-M   'P 1'
#
loop_
_entity.id
_entity.type
_entity.pdbx_description
1 polymer ?
#
loop_
_entity_poly.entity_id
_entity_poly.type
_entity_poly.pdbx_seq_one_letter_code
_entity_poly.pdbx_strand_id
1 'polypeptide(L)'
;MSAETVRQEEHIELIASENYCSPRVLEAQGSVLTNKYAEGYPGKRYYGGCEFVDQAETLAIERAKALFGADFANVQPHSGSSANIAVFRPC
;
A
#
# COMPACT_ATOMS: atom_id res chain seq x y z
N MET A 1 -17.85 2.84 14.08
CA MET A 1 -17.19 1.61 13.61
C MET A 1 -18.15 0.42 13.63
N SER A 2 -18.84 0.11 14.75
CA SER A 2 -19.74 -1.07 14.79
C SER A 2 -20.87 -1.06 13.76
N ALA A 3 -21.47 0.10 13.46
CA ALA A 3 -22.57 0.18 12.48
C ALA A 3 -22.15 -0.22 11.05
N GLU A 4 -20.91 0.09 10.64
CA GLU A 4 -20.40 -0.32 9.31
C GLU A 4 -20.05 -1.80 9.27
N THR A 5 -19.49 -2.34 10.37
CA THR A 5 -19.24 -3.78 10.50
C THR A 5 -20.55 -4.58 10.38
N VAL A 6 -21.59 -4.16 11.10
CA VAL A 6 -22.92 -4.80 11.01
C VAL A 6 -23.48 -4.69 9.59
N ARG A 7 -23.38 -3.51 8.95
CA ARG A 7 -23.83 -3.33 7.57
C ARG A 7 -23.14 -4.30 6.61
N GLN A 8 -21.82 -4.49 6.74
CA GLN A 8 -21.01 -5.39 5.93
C GLN A 8 -21.32 -6.87 6.16
N GLU A 9 -21.67 -7.26 7.39
CA GLU A 9 -21.98 -8.64 7.77
C GLU A 9 -23.42 -9.04 7.41
N GLU A 10 -24.36 -8.10 7.44
CA GLU A 10 -25.78 -8.34 7.21
C GLU A 10 -26.22 -8.13 5.75
N HIS A 11 -25.37 -7.52 4.90
CA HIS A 11 -25.65 -7.31 3.48
C HIS A 11 -24.77 -8.17 2.57
N ILE A 12 -25.36 -8.63 1.47
CA ILE A 12 -24.62 -9.23 0.38
C ILE A 12 -24.02 -8.12 -0.47
N GLU A 13 -22.70 -8.01 -0.47
CA GLU A 13 -21.99 -7.05 -1.34
C GLU A 13 -21.78 -7.59 -2.74
N LEU A 14 -22.32 -6.88 -3.73
CA LEU A 14 -22.26 -7.23 -5.15
C LEU A 14 -21.52 -6.20 -6.01
N ILE A 15 -20.90 -5.19 -5.38
CA ILE A 15 -20.08 -4.21 -6.07
C ILE A 15 -18.76 -4.89 -6.47
N ALA A 16 -18.53 -5.07 -7.76
CA ALA A 16 -17.43 -5.88 -8.29
C ALA A 16 -16.01 -5.41 -7.88
N SER A 17 -15.85 -4.14 -7.53
CA SER A 17 -14.58 -3.56 -7.09
C SER A 17 -14.37 -3.59 -5.59
N GLU A 18 -15.39 -3.94 -4.81
CA GLU A 18 -15.29 -4.01 -3.34
C GLU A 18 -14.80 -5.39 -2.89
N ASN A 19 -14.14 -5.41 -1.73
CA ASN A 19 -13.62 -6.61 -1.13
C ASN A 19 -13.36 -6.39 0.37
N TYR A 20 -13.26 -7.48 1.12
CA TYR A 20 -12.94 -7.45 2.54
C TYR A 20 -11.44 -7.67 2.76
N CYS A 21 -10.79 -6.70 3.39
CA CYS A 21 -9.37 -6.80 3.70
C CYS A 21 -9.12 -7.73 4.89
N SER A 22 -8.02 -8.49 4.89
CA SER A 22 -7.70 -9.34 6.02
C SER A 22 -7.37 -8.51 7.28
N PRO A 23 -7.67 -9.00 8.50
CA PRO A 23 -7.36 -8.29 9.74
C PRO A 23 -5.89 -7.88 9.88
N ARG A 24 -4.96 -8.71 9.35
CA ARG A 24 -3.52 -8.43 9.39
C ARG A 24 -3.11 -7.23 8.54
N VAL A 25 -3.79 -7.02 7.41
CA VAL A 25 -3.52 -5.84 6.56
C VAL A 25 -4.06 -4.59 7.23
N LEU A 26 -5.25 -4.67 7.85
CA LEU A 26 -5.82 -3.55 8.62
C LEU A 26 -4.92 -3.15 9.81
N GLU A 27 -4.37 -4.13 10.53
CA GLU A 27 -3.42 -3.89 11.62
C GLU A 27 -2.14 -3.19 11.14
N ALA A 28 -1.56 -3.64 10.02
CA ALA A 28 -0.38 -3.01 9.45
C ALA A 28 -0.65 -1.57 8.96
N GLN A 29 -1.80 -1.35 8.30
CA GLN A 29 -2.22 -0.03 7.82
C GLN A 29 -2.44 0.97 8.97
N GLY A 30 -2.96 0.51 10.12
CA GLY A 30 -3.16 1.32 11.32
C GLY A 30 -1.93 1.47 12.22
N SER A 31 -0.76 0.99 11.80
CA SER A 31 0.44 0.98 12.63
C SER A 31 1.17 2.33 12.68
N VAL A 32 2.15 2.43 13.59
CA VAL A 32 3.02 3.61 13.76
C VAL A 32 3.87 3.94 12.53
N LEU A 33 3.93 3.07 11.52
CA LEU A 33 4.58 3.36 10.25
C LEU A 33 4.00 4.62 9.57
N THR A 34 2.72 4.94 9.82
CA THR A 34 2.09 6.16 9.30
C THR A 34 2.74 7.46 9.78
N ASN A 35 3.49 7.44 10.89
CA ASN A 35 4.13 8.63 11.44
C ASN A 35 5.40 9.01 10.67
N LYS A 36 5.92 8.11 9.83
CA LYS A 36 7.24 8.28 9.23
C LYS A 36 7.15 8.93 7.85
N TYR A 37 7.77 10.10 7.73
CA TYR A 37 8.06 10.72 6.43
C TYR A 37 9.33 10.09 5.82
N ALA A 38 9.20 9.47 4.65
CA ALA A 38 10.22 8.64 4.00
C ALA A 38 10.34 8.92 2.48
N GLU A 39 10.41 10.19 2.11
CA GLU A 39 10.57 10.60 0.71
C GLU A 39 11.86 10.04 0.08
N GLY A 40 11.77 9.62 -1.19
CA GLY A 40 12.83 8.94 -1.93
C GLY A 40 12.55 7.45 -2.08
N TYR A 41 13.59 6.67 -2.35
CA TYR A 41 13.52 5.20 -2.47
C TYR A 41 14.39 4.54 -1.40
N PRO A 42 14.21 3.24 -1.11
CA PRO A 42 15.05 2.52 -0.14
C PRO A 42 16.55 2.73 -0.39
N GLY A 43 17.29 3.07 0.65
CA GLY A 43 18.73 3.41 0.58
C GLY A 43 19.06 4.76 -0.08
N LYS A 44 18.07 5.50 -0.60
CA LYS A 44 18.20 6.82 -1.23
C LYS A 44 17.07 7.75 -0.76
N ARG A 45 17.02 7.96 0.56
CA ARG A 45 16.02 8.82 1.22
C ARG A 45 16.53 10.25 1.36
N TYR A 46 15.61 11.20 1.31
CA TYR A 46 15.90 12.61 1.62
C TYR A 46 15.99 12.88 3.13
N TYR A 47 15.40 11.99 3.95
CA TYR A 47 15.33 12.11 5.40
C TYR A 47 15.92 10.88 6.10
N GLY A 48 16.57 11.09 7.25
CA GLY A 48 17.14 10.02 8.08
C GLY A 48 16.10 9.20 8.86
N GLY A 49 16.55 8.09 9.45
CA GLY A 49 15.73 7.23 10.32
C GLY A 49 14.69 6.37 9.59
N CYS A 50 14.91 6.07 8.31
CA CYS A 50 13.98 5.29 7.48
C CYS A 50 14.27 3.78 7.49
N GLU A 51 15.15 3.28 8.37
CA GLU A 51 15.67 1.90 8.37
C GLU A 51 14.58 0.82 8.34
N PHE A 52 13.50 1.02 9.09
CA PHE A 52 12.39 0.06 9.16
C PHE A 52 11.37 0.26 8.03
N VAL A 53 11.22 1.48 7.52
CA VAL A 53 10.35 1.75 6.36
C VAL A 53 10.99 1.20 5.08
N ASP A 54 12.31 1.31 4.96
CA ASP A 54 13.08 0.72 3.86
C ASP A 54 12.91 -0.80 3.82
N GLN A 55 12.98 -1.47 4.98
CA GLN A 55 12.71 -2.92 5.06
C GLN A 55 11.29 -3.26 4.59
N ALA A 56 10.28 -2.51 5.03
CA ALA A 56 8.90 -2.73 4.63
C ALA A 56 8.69 -2.51 3.11
N GLU A 57 9.25 -1.43 2.56
CA GLU A 57 9.12 -1.09 1.15
C GLU A 57 9.88 -2.08 0.25
N THR A 58 11.11 -2.45 0.61
CA THR A 58 11.88 -3.48 -0.12
C THR A 58 11.14 -4.81 -0.14
N LEU A 59 10.60 -5.25 1.00
CA LEU A 59 9.83 -6.49 1.09
C LEU A 59 8.57 -6.44 0.22
N ALA A 60 7.87 -5.30 0.18
CA ALA A 60 6.70 -5.11 -0.68
C ALA A 60 7.06 -5.16 -2.17
N ILE A 61 8.16 -4.51 -2.58
CA ILE A 61 8.66 -4.55 -3.96
C ILE A 61 9.01 -5.99 -4.37
N GLU A 62 9.77 -6.71 -3.55
CA GLU A 62 10.17 -8.09 -3.83
C GLU A 62 8.97 -9.03 -3.97
N ARG A 63 7.99 -8.90 -3.08
CA ARG A 63 6.75 -9.68 -3.14
C ARG A 63 5.92 -9.36 -4.37
N ALA A 64 5.79 -8.08 -4.73
CA ALA A 64 5.07 -7.69 -5.94
C ALA A 64 5.74 -8.24 -7.20
N LYS A 65 7.07 -8.12 -7.30
CA LYS A 65 7.85 -8.69 -8.39
C LYS A 65 7.67 -10.20 -8.50
N ALA A 66 7.78 -10.93 -7.38
CA ALA A 66 7.61 -12.38 -7.36
C ALA A 66 6.18 -12.81 -7.71
N LEU A 67 5.17 -12.09 -7.22
CA LEU A 67 3.76 -12.40 -7.45
C LEU A 67 3.37 -12.24 -8.92
N PHE A 68 3.87 -11.20 -9.60
CA PHE A 68 3.51 -10.87 -10.97
C PHE A 68 4.57 -11.25 -12.01
N GLY A 69 5.71 -11.81 -11.61
CA GLY A 69 6.82 -12.14 -12.50
C GLY A 69 7.45 -10.92 -13.17
N ALA A 70 7.54 -9.79 -12.46
CA ALA A 70 8.02 -8.52 -12.99
C ALA A 70 9.48 -8.21 -12.63
N ASP A 71 10.20 -7.55 -13.54
CA ASP A 71 11.58 -7.11 -13.31
C ASP A 71 11.66 -5.93 -12.31
N PHE A 72 10.63 -5.08 -12.31
CA PHE A 72 10.55 -3.87 -11.50
C PHE A 72 9.13 -3.67 -10.96
N ALA A 73 9.03 -3.08 -9.77
CA ALA A 73 7.75 -2.68 -9.18
C ALA A 73 7.93 -1.38 -8.39
N ASN A 74 6.97 -0.46 -8.50
CA ASN A 74 6.85 0.71 -7.63
C ASN A 74 5.58 0.57 -6.78
N VAL A 75 5.74 0.60 -5.46
CA VAL A 75 4.66 0.38 -4.47
C VAL A 75 4.25 1.65 -3.72
N GLN A 76 4.74 2.83 -4.14
CA GLN A 76 4.45 4.12 -3.52
C GLN A 76 3.12 4.81 -3.96
N PRO A 77 2.53 4.56 -5.14
CA PRO A 77 1.27 5.20 -5.51
C PRO A 77 0.14 4.92 -4.51
N HIS A 78 -0.56 5.98 -4.08
CA HIS A 78 -1.62 5.90 -3.05
C HIS A 78 -2.92 5.23 -3.52
N SER A 79 -3.15 5.20 -4.84
CA SER A 79 -4.32 4.60 -5.47
C SER A 79 -4.08 4.35 -6.96
N GLY A 80 -4.97 3.60 -7.62
CA GLY A 80 -4.90 3.36 -9.06
C GLY A 80 -4.86 4.64 -9.90
N SER A 81 -5.63 5.67 -9.52
CA SER A 81 -5.61 6.96 -10.22
C SER A 81 -4.24 7.65 -10.12
N SER A 82 -3.62 7.66 -8.95
CA SER A 82 -2.28 8.22 -8.76
C SER A 82 -1.20 7.45 -9.53
N ALA A 83 -1.33 6.12 -9.64
CA ALA A 83 -0.42 5.29 -10.43
C ALA A 83 -0.51 5.62 -11.92
N ASN A 84 -1.74 5.75 -12.44
CA ASN A 84 -1.98 6.17 -13.83
C ASN A 84 -1.39 7.56 -14.10
N ILE A 85 -1.59 8.53 -13.20
CA ILE A 85 -1.03 9.87 -13.34
C ILE A 85 0.51 9.82 -13.38
N ALA A 86 1.15 9.01 -12.53
CA ALA A 86 2.60 8.86 -12.51
C ALA A 86 3.17 8.32 -13.84
N VAL A 87 2.40 7.50 -14.57
CA VAL A 87 2.79 6.99 -15.89
C VAL A 87 2.50 7.99 -17.00
N PHE A 88 1.30 8.60 -16.99
CA PHE A 88 0.83 9.47 -18.08
C PHE A 88 1.33 10.90 -18.01
N ARG A 89 1.87 11.32 -16.87
CA ARG A 89 2.53 12.61 -16.72
C ARG A 89 4.04 12.40 -16.64
N PRO A 90 4.71 12.05 -17.76
CA PRO A 90 6.15 12.23 -17.81
C PRO A 90 6.45 13.72 -17.81
N CYS A 91 7.50 14.09 -17.08
CA CYS A 91 8.08 15.43 -17.06
C CYS A 91 8.47 15.90 -18.48
#